data_AF-A0A957HFX9-F1
#
_entry.id   AF-A0A957HFX9-F1
#
_cell.length_a   1.000
_cell.length_b   1.000
_cell.length_c   1.000
_cell.angle_alpha   90.00
_cell.angle_beta   90.00
_cell.angle_gamma   90.00
#
_symmetry.space_group_name_H-M   'P 1'
#
loop_
_entity.id
_entity.type
_entity.pdbx_description
1 polymer ?
#
loop_
_entity_poly.entity_id
_entity_poly.type
_entity_poly.pdbx_seq_one_letter_code
_entity_poly.pdbx_strand_id
1 'polypeptide(L)'
;MIETNVADHGDVTLVAISGRVDSMNASQFGEALSTQIDGGNVQIVLDLSSVEYMSSAGLREIVNSLKKVKRAQGDLRLAQPSQRVREVLEMAGLDTIFRIYDTQSEAVHSFNHAG
;
A
#
# COMPACT_ATOMS: atom_id res chain seq x y z
N MET A 1 -15.00 8.60 4.25
CA MET A 1 -14.45 8.87 2.90
C MET A 1 -12.95 8.81 3.05
N ILE A 2 -12.26 8.12 2.14
CA ILE A 2 -10.80 8.12 2.12
C ILE A 2 -10.33 9.25 1.20
N GLU A 3 -9.18 9.82 1.49
CA GLU A 3 -8.48 10.69 0.54
C GLU A 3 -7.22 9.98 0.07
N THR A 4 -6.89 10.21 -1.21
CA THR A 4 -5.71 9.63 -1.85
C THR A 4 -4.85 10.77 -2.36
N ASN A 5 -3.57 10.76 -1.97
CA ASN A 5 -2.55 11.62 -2.53
C ASN A 5 -1.49 10.76 -3.23
N VAL A 6 -1.02 11.19 -4.40
CA VAL A 6 -0.05 10.47 -5.20
C VAL A 6 1.13 11.39 -5.49
N ALA A 7 2.34 10.89 -5.24
CA ALA A 7 3.59 11.59 -5.50
C ALA A 7 4.59 10.66 -6.18
N ASP A 8 5.34 11.20 -7.13
CA ASP A 8 6.37 10.45 -7.87
C ASP A 8 7.77 10.71 -7.28
N HIS A 9 8.52 9.63 -7.06
CA HIS A 9 9.88 9.62 -6.55
C HIS A 9 10.80 8.86 -7.53
N GLY A 10 10.97 9.42 -8.74
CA GLY A 10 11.64 8.71 -9.83
C GLY A 10 10.72 7.62 -10.38
N ASP A 11 11.19 6.37 -10.37
CA ASP A 11 10.41 5.21 -10.83
C ASP A 11 9.43 4.66 -9.77
N VAL A 12 9.46 5.23 -8.55
CA VAL A 12 8.61 4.81 -7.44
C VAL A 12 7.43 5.77 -7.27
N THR A 13 6.21 5.24 -7.30
CA THR A 13 4.99 6.00 -7.00
C THR A 13 4.62 5.80 -5.53
N LEU A 14 4.57 6.89 -4.79
CA LEU A 14 4.07 6.95 -3.42
C LEU A 14 2.58 7.27 -3.42
N VAL A 15 1.76 6.37 -2.87
CA VAL A 15 0.32 6.54 -2.69
C VAL A 15 0.04 6.67 -1.20
N ALA A 16 -0.34 7.86 -0.76
CA ALA A 16 -0.73 8.11 0.63
C ALA A 16 -2.25 8.07 0.77
N ILE A 17 -2.73 7.31 1.76
CA ILE A 17 -4.15 7.18 2.07
C ILE A 17 -4.42 7.78 3.44
N SER A 18 -5.47 8.59 3.54
CA SER A 18 -5.94 9.14 4.81
C SER A 18 -7.36 8.66 5.14
N GLY A 19 -7.62 8.52 6.44
CA GLY A 19 -8.92 8.18 6.98
C GLY A 19 -9.08 6.69 7.31
N ARG A 20 -10.34 6.23 7.29
CA ARG A 20 -10.71 4.86 7.68
C ARG A 20 -10.93 3.98 6.46
N VAL A 21 -10.24 2.85 6.37
CA VAL A 21 -10.47 1.86 5.32
C VAL A 21 -11.40 0.75 5.83
N ASP A 22 -12.63 0.70 5.33
CA ASP A 22 -13.65 -0.27 5.74
C ASP A 22 -14.42 -0.84 4.54
N SER A 23 -15.41 -1.70 4.77
CA SER A 23 -16.16 -2.34 3.69
C SER A 23 -16.93 -1.37 2.80
N MET A 24 -17.23 -0.15 3.25
CA MET A 24 -17.94 0.85 2.45
C MET A 24 -17.03 1.54 1.44
N ASN A 25 -15.73 1.61 1.71
CA ASN A 25 -14.76 2.32 0.88
C ASN A 25 -13.60 1.43 0.38
N ALA A 26 -13.61 0.13 0.70
CA ALA A 26 -12.59 -0.81 0.24
C ALA A 26 -12.45 -0.82 -1.28
N SER A 27 -13.56 -0.82 -2.04
CA SER A 27 -13.51 -0.77 -3.50
C SER A 27 -12.83 0.50 -4.02
N GLN A 28 -13.16 1.67 -3.45
CA GLN A 28 -12.51 2.94 -3.78
C GLN A 28 -11.01 2.91 -3.48
N PHE A 29 -10.62 2.32 -2.35
CA PHE A 29 -9.22 2.14 -1.96
C PHE A 29 -8.47 1.21 -2.93
N GLY A 30 -9.07 0.07 -3.30
CA GLY A 30 -8.51 -0.85 -4.28
C GLY A 30 -8.37 -0.23 -5.66
N GLU A 31 -9.38 0.53 -6.10
CA GLU A 31 -9.36 1.29 -7.35
C GLU A 31 -8.22 2.31 -7.39
N ALA A 32 -7.98 3.05 -6.31
CA ALA A 32 -6.89 4.03 -6.23
C ALA A 32 -5.52 3.38 -6.52
N LEU A 33 -5.25 2.20 -5.98
CA LEU A 33 -4.03 1.43 -6.27
C LEU A 33 -4.05 0.84 -7.68
N SER A 34 -5.19 0.28 -8.09
CA SER A 34 -5.37 -0.33 -9.41
C SER A 34 -5.09 0.67 -10.53
N THR A 35 -5.58 1.90 -10.42
CA THR A 35 -5.37 2.97 -11.41
C THR A 35 -3.89 3.28 -11.59
N GLN A 36 -3.09 3.30 -10.52
CA GLN A 36 -1.65 3.49 -10.65
C GLN A 36 -0.99 2.33 -11.40
N ILE A 37 -1.35 1.10 -11.04
CA ILE A 37 -0.79 -0.11 -11.67
C ILE A 37 -1.17 -0.18 -13.16
N ASP A 38 -2.43 0.11 -13.49
CA ASP A 38 -2.91 0.12 -14.88
C ASP A 38 -2.30 1.27 -15.69
N GLY A 39 -1.86 2.35 -15.03
CA GLY A 39 -1.10 3.45 -15.61
C GLY A 39 0.37 3.11 -15.89
N GLY A 40 0.84 1.93 -15.50
CA GLY A 40 2.22 1.48 -15.71
C GLY A 40 3.15 1.68 -14.50
N ASN A 41 2.63 2.22 -13.38
CA ASN A 41 3.41 2.37 -12.16
C ASN A 41 3.53 1.01 -11.47
N VAL A 42 4.72 0.41 -11.52
CA VAL A 42 4.97 -0.96 -11.02
C VAL A 42 5.81 -1.00 -9.74
N GLN A 43 6.36 0.13 -9.30
CA GLN A 43 7.03 0.24 -8.00
C GLN A 43 6.20 1.16 -7.12
N ILE A 44 5.41 0.58 -6.23
CA ILE A 44 4.45 1.35 -5.42
C ILE A 44 4.82 1.28 -3.94
N VAL A 45 4.83 2.43 -3.29
CA VAL A 45 4.80 2.54 -1.83
C VAL A 45 3.40 3.01 -1.43
N LEU A 46 2.74 2.27 -0.55
CA LEU A 46 1.49 2.67 0.08
C LEU A 46 1.78 3.21 1.47
N ASP A 47 1.62 4.52 1.66
CA ASP A 47 1.72 5.17 2.96
C ASP A 47 0.39 5.07 3.74
N LEU A 48 0.49 4.47 4.92
CA LEU A 48 -0.59 4.20 5.85
C LEU A 48 -0.51 5.07 7.12
N SER A 49 0.36 6.08 7.14
CA SER A 49 0.58 6.98 8.28
C SER A 49 -0.70 7.64 8.80
N SER A 50 -1.63 7.93 7.88
CA SER A 50 -2.91 8.57 8.16
C SER A 50 -4.09 7.59 8.15
N VAL A 51 -3.82 6.27 8.22
CA VAL A 51 -4.83 5.21 8.30
C VAL A 51 -4.95 4.68 9.73
N GLU A 52 -6.04 5.03 10.39
CA GLU A 52 -6.30 4.66 11.78
C GLU A 52 -6.93 3.26 11.94
N TYR A 53 -7.56 2.76 10.87
CA TYR A 53 -8.25 1.47 10.88
C TYR A 53 -8.35 0.90 9.47
N MET A 54 -8.17 -0.42 9.38
CA MET A 54 -8.38 -1.20 8.17
C MET A 54 -9.20 -2.45 8.46
N SER A 55 -10.28 -2.66 7.71
CA SER A 55 -11.09 -3.89 7.79
C SER A 55 -10.49 -5.02 6.95
N SER A 56 -11.03 -6.24 7.08
CA SER A 56 -10.68 -7.38 6.23
C SER A 56 -10.91 -7.14 4.73
N ALA A 57 -11.86 -6.27 4.37
CA ALA A 57 -12.07 -5.86 2.98
C ALA A 57 -10.90 -5.01 2.48
N GLY A 58 -10.42 -4.06 3.28
CA GLY A 58 -9.23 -3.27 2.97
C GLY A 58 -7.98 -4.13 2.79
N LEU A 59 -7.73 -5.07 3.72
CA LEU A 59 -6.61 -6.00 3.63
C LEU A 59 -6.66 -6.83 2.34
N ARG A 60 -7.85 -7.31 1.96
CA ARG A 60 -8.05 -8.05 0.71
C ARG A 60 -7.66 -7.22 -0.50
N GLU A 61 -8.01 -5.93 -0.51
CA GLU A 61 -7.64 -5.05 -1.62
C GLU A 61 -6.13 -4.79 -1.69
N ILE A 62 -5.43 -4.65 -0.56
CA ILE A 62 -3.95 -4.56 -0.60
C ILE A 62 -3.35 -5.84 -1.20
N VAL A 63 -3.85 -7.01 -0.79
CA VAL A 63 -3.40 -8.31 -1.34
C VAL A 63 -3.69 -8.41 -2.84
N ASN A 64 -4.85 -7.94 -3.30
CA ASN A 64 -5.21 -7.91 -4.71
C ASN A 64 -4.26 -7.00 -5.50
N SER A 65 -3.97 -5.80 -4.99
CA SER A 65 -3.03 -4.86 -5.61
C SER A 65 -1.61 -5.41 -5.65
N LEU A 66 -1.14 -6.08 -4.59
CA LEU A 66 0.15 -6.77 -4.61
C LEU A 66 0.19 -7.84 -5.70
N LYS A 67 -0.83 -8.70 -5.80
CA LYS A 67 -0.90 -9.73 -6.86
C LYS A 67 -0.90 -9.09 -8.24
N LYS A 68 -1.61 -7.98 -8.41
CA LYS A 68 -1.71 -7.27 -9.68
C LYS A 68 -0.37 -6.66 -10.09
N VAL A 69 0.31 -5.93 -9.20
CA VAL A 69 1.61 -5.31 -9.51
C VAL A 69 2.69 -6.35 -9.76
N LYS A 70 2.66 -7.49 -9.04
CA LYS A 70 3.57 -8.62 -9.27
C LYS A 70 3.42 -9.23 -10.66
N ARG A 71 2.20 -9.30 -11.21
CA ARG A 71 1.97 -9.75 -12.61
C ARG A 71 2.56 -8.77 -13.62
N ALA A 72 2.63 -7.50 -13.27
CA ALA A 72 3.32 -6.47 -14.04
C ALA A 72 4.84 -6.39 -13.72
N GLN A 73 5.42 -7.44 -13.12
CA GLN A 73 6.84 -7.51 -12.73
C GLN A 73 7.30 -6.44 -11.74
N GLY A 74 6.37 -5.91 -10.94
CA GLY A 74 6.61 -4.89 -9.94
C GLY A 74 6.54 -5.36 -8.48
N ASP A 75 6.40 -4.39 -7.57
CA ASP A 75 6.24 -4.64 -6.13
C ASP A 75 5.37 -3.56 -5.48
N LEU A 76 4.70 -3.93 -4.38
CA LEU A 76 3.94 -3.03 -3.52
C LEU A 76 4.48 -3.16 -2.10
N ARG A 77 4.91 -2.03 -1.52
CA ARG A 77 5.50 -1.95 -0.18
C ARG A 77 4.68 -1.02 0.70
N LEU A 78 4.67 -1.29 1.99
CA LEU A 78 3.89 -0.51 2.96
C LEU A 78 4.82 0.41 3.74
N ALA A 79 4.41 1.65 3.93
CA ALA A 79 5.11 2.62 4.77
C ALA A 79 4.21 3.07 5.91
N GLN A 80 4.80 3.22 7.10
CA GLN A 80 4.18 3.87 8.26
C GLN A 80 2.79 3.35 8.66
N PRO A 81 2.52 2.02 8.68
CA PRO A 81 1.26 1.57 9.26
C PRO A 81 1.17 2.01 10.72
N SER A 82 0.02 2.58 11.10
CA SER A 82 -0.29 2.80 12.52
C SER A 82 -0.18 1.48 13.29
N GLN A 83 0.09 1.54 14.60
CA GLN A 83 0.24 0.33 15.42
C GLN A 83 -0.95 -0.64 15.25
N ARG A 84 -2.16 -0.09 15.22
CA ARG A 84 -3.38 -0.88 15.02
C ARG A 84 -3.44 -1.55 13.65
N VAL A 85 -3.03 -0.86 12.59
CA VAL A 85 -2.97 -1.44 11.24
C VAL A 85 -1.89 -2.52 11.17
N ARG A 86 -0.74 -2.31 11.83
CA ARG A 86 0.33 -3.31 11.92
C ARG A 86 -0.15 -4.58 12.64
N GLU A 87 -0.80 -4.46 13.79
CA GLU A 87 -1.38 -5.60 14.51
C GLU A 87 -2.37 -6.38 13.64
N VAL A 88 -3.22 -5.67 12.88
CA VAL A 88 -4.18 -6.30 11.95
C VAL A 88 -3.46 -7.03 10.80
N LEU A 89 -2.38 -6.46 10.26
CA LEU A 89 -1.56 -7.11 9.22
C LEU A 89 -0.90 -8.39 9.76
N GLU A 90 -0.32 -8.33 10.97
CA GLU A 90 0.31 -9.47 11.66
C GLU A 90 -0.70 -10.57 11.97
N MET A 91 -1.88 -10.23 12.52
CA MET A 91 -2.95 -11.19 12.77
C MET A 91 -3.44 -11.87 11.48
N ALA A 92 -3.37 -11.18 10.35
CA ALA A 92 -3.70 -11.72 9.04
C ALA A 92 -2.53 -12.46 8.35
N GLY A 93 -1.35 -12.49 8.97
CA GLY A 93 -0.11 -13.07 8.42
C GLY A 93 0.46 -12.32 7.20
N LEU A 94 0.01 -11.08 6.99
CA LEU A 94 0.39 -10.26 5.83
C LEU A 94 1.73 -9.56 6.02
N ASP A 95 2.20 -9.42 7.25
CA ASP A 95 3.56 -8.95 7.60
C ASP A 95 4.67 -9.80 6.98
N THR A 96 4.42 -11.10 6.74
CA THR A 96 5.37 -11.99 6.05
C THR A 96 5.34 -11.86 4.52
N ILE A 97 4.31 -11.22 3.97
CA ILE A 97 4.07 -11.07 2.53
C ILE A 97 4.49 -9.69 2.06
N PHE A 98 4.24 -8.66 2.86
CA PHE A 98 4.59 -7.28 2.56
C PHE A 98 5.93 -6.89 3.16
N ARG A 99 6.71 -6.13 2.39
CA ARG A 99 7.81 -5.35 2.97
C ARG A 99 7.20 -4.10 3.62
N ILE A 100 7.37 -3.98 4.92
CA ILE A 100 6.83 -2.90 5.74
C ILE A 100 7.98 -2.06 6.29
N TYR A 101 7.85 -0.74 6.18
CA TYR A 101 8.87 0.22 6.60
C TYR A 101 8.30 1.26 7.56
N ASP A 102 9.16 1.83 8.40
CA ASP A 102 8.77 2.81 9.41
C ASP A 102 8.72 4.24 8.86
N THR A 103 9.24 4.47 7.64
CA THR A 103 9.16 5.76 6.95
C THR A 103 8.87 5.60 5.44
N GLN A 104 8.25 6.62 4.84
CA GLN A 104 8.13 6.71 3.38
C GLN A 104 9.50 6.63 2.69
N SER A 105 10.51 7.33 3.23
CA SER A 105 11.85 7.37 2.64
C SER A 105 12.50 5.98 2.58
N GLU A 106 12.45 5.19 3.65
CA GLU A 106 12.98 3.81 3.65
C GLU A 106 12.25 2.92 2.63
N ALA A 107 10.93 3.04 2.54
CA ALA A 107 10.13 2.29 1.58
C ALA A 107 10.47 2.65 0.12
N VAL A 108 10.68 3.93 -0.18
CA VAL A 108 11.10 4.39 -1.51
C VAL A 108 12.54 3.92 -1.80
N HIS A 109 13.48 4.16 -0.88
CA HIS A 109 14.89 3.81 -1.09
C HIS A 109 15.15 2.32 -1.23
N SER A 110 14.31 1.46 -0.63
CA SER A 110 14.46 0.02 -0.75
C SER A 110 14.26 -0.49 -2.19
N PHE A 111 13.69 0.31 -3.12
CA PHE A 111 13.56 -0.09 -4.53
C PHE A 111 14.88 0.00 -5.28
N ASN A 112 15.73 0.94 -4.86
CA ASN A 112 17.06 1.17 -5.43
C ASN A 112 18.12 0.18 -4.91
N HIS A 113 17.79 -0.59 -3.87
CA HIS A 113 18.69 -1.55 -3.22
C HIS A 113 18.22 -3.00 -3.37
N ALA A 114 17.27 -3.27 -4.27
CA ALA A 114 16.84 -4.62 -4.57
C ALA A 114 17.88 -5.33 -5.46
N GLY A 115 19.01 -5.70 -4.86
CA GLY A 115 19.93 -6.72 -5.35
C GLY A 115 19.47 -8.11 -4.96
#